data_AF-A0A7J8JNW8-F1
#
_entry.id   AF-A0A7J8JNW8-F1
#
_cell.length_a   1.000
_cell.length_b   1.000
_cell.length_c   1.000
_cell.angle_alpha   90.00
_cell.angle_beta   90.00
_cell.angle_gamma   90.00
#
_symmetry.space_group_name_H-M   'P 1'
#
loop_
_entity.id
_entity.type
_entity.pdbx_description
1 polymer ?
#
loop_
_entity_poly.entity_id
_entity_poly.type
_entity_poly.pdbx_seq_one_letter_code
_entity_poly.pdbx_strand_id
1 'polypeptide(L)'
;MPFNGEKQCVGEDQPSDSDSSRFSESMASLSDYECSRQSFTSDSSSKSSSPASTSPPRIVTFDEVMAAARNLADMTLAHEIAVNENFQLKLIACLSLITNSIVGAVTEGLPDLANRLKRVSAVLLEGMNKGTFNLKEVLNSIGVQTCAEVNKTLMERGLPTLNTEVQANLLGQFSSIEEEDNPIRSLIDKRIQLYMKNLLCLPSPQKCMPPVPGGLAVIQQELEVLGCQYANIVNLNKQVYGPFYANILRKLLFSEEAMGKAEASASAN
;
A
#
# COMPACT_ATOMS: atom_id res chain seq x y z
N MET A 1 42.92 -7.34 -55.86
CA MET A 1 42.72 -8.34 -56.94
C MET A 1 44.08 -8.92 -57.29
N PRO A 2 44.19 -10.18 -57.79
CA PRO A 2 43.15 -11.19 -58.11
C PRO A 2 43.39 -12.53 -57.32
N PHE A 3 42.72 -13.68 -57.49
CA PHE A 3 41.44 -14.09 -58.13
C PHE A 3 40.87 -15.36 -57.41
N ASN A 4 39.68 -15.80 -57.81
CA ASN A 4 38.77 -16.76 -57.13
C ASN A 4 38.99 -18.25 -57.50
N GLY A 5 38.41 -19.18 -56.72
CA GLY A 5 38.23 -20.61 -57.08
C GLY A 5 37.55 -21.45 -55.97
N GLU A 6 36.40 -22.08 -56.26
CA GLU A 6 35.41 -22.52 -55.25
C GLU A 6 35.27 -24.05 -55.02
N LYS A 7 34.85 -24.44 -53.79
CA LYS A 7 33.86 -25.50 -53.38
C LYS A 7 34.03 -25.81 -51.87
N GLN A 8 33.08 -25.52 -50.95
CA GLN A 8 31.71 -26.08 -50.74
C GLN A 8 31.74 -27.54 -50.25
N CYS A 9 31.00 -28.02 -49.23
CA CYS A 9 30.00 -27.46 -48.30
C CYS A 9 30.64 -27.11 -46.92
N VAL A 10 29.99 -26.95 -45.74
CA VAL A 10 28.60 -27.07 -45.23
C VAL A 10 28.37 -26.00 -44.12
N GLY A 11 27.14 -25.52 -43.92
CA GLY A 11 26.72 -24.73 -42.75
C GLY A 11 25.44 -23.93 -43.03
N GLU A 12 24.34 -24.28 -42.37
CA GLU A 12 22.96 -23.82 -42.64
C GLU A 12 22.78 -22.29 -42.53
N ASP A 13 22.24 -21.69 -43.60
CA ASP A 13 21.66 -20.34 -43.61
C ASP A 13 20.12 -20.43 -43.68
N GLN A 14 19.43 -19.64 -42.88
CA GLN A 14 18.05 -19.22 -43.18
C GLN A 14 17.87 -17.74 -42.79
N PRO A 15 17.63 -16.84 -43.76
CA PRO A 15 17.56 -15.39 -43.51
C PRO A 15 16.13 -14.83 -43.44
N SER A 16 16.04 -13.71 -42.71
CA SER A 16 15.15 -12.53 -42.88
C SER A 16 13.63 -12.64 -43.11
N ASP A 17 12.97 -11.80 -42.28
CA ASP A 17 11.93 -10.82 -42.61
C ASP A 17 10.47 -11.25 -42.83
N SER A 18 9.63 -10.61 -42.00
CA SER A 18 8.36 -9.95 -42.35
C SER A 18 7.35 -10.73 -43.22
N ASP A 19 6.20 -11.12 -42.63
CA ASP A 19 5.13 -10.14 -42.41
C ASP A 19 3.95 -10.67 -41.56
N SER A 20 3.23 -9.70 -40.97
CA SER A 20 1.78 -9.64 -40.70
C SER A 20 0.91 -10.88 -40.37
N SER A 21 0.05 -10.66 -39.35
CA SER A 21 -1.21 -11.37 -39.06
C SER A 21 -1.10 -12.75 -38.37
N ARG A 22 -1.96 -13.13 -37.42
CA ARG A 22 -3.28 -12.58 -37.02
C ARG A 22 -3.41 -12.48 -35.50
N PHE A 23 -4.06 -11.42 -35.03
CA PHE A 23 -4.69 -11.41 -33.71
C PHE A 23 -5.79 -12.47 -33.70
N SER A 24 -5.75 -13.41 -32.75
CA SER A 24 -6.93 -14.21 -32.39
C SER A 24 -7.75 -13.45 -31.35
N GLU A 25 -8.50 -12.46 -31.83
CA GLU A 25 -9.63 -11.91 -31.07
C GLU A 25 -10.71 -13.00 -30.97
N SER A 26 -10.81 -13.65 -29.81
CA SER A 26 -11.95 -14.50 -29.52
C SER A 26 -13.03 -13.67 -28.81
N MET A 27 -13.93 -13.08 -29.59
CA MET A 27 -15.18 -12.54 -29.07
C MET A 27 -15.97 -13.65 -28.38
N ALA A 28 -16.05 -13.61 -27.05
CA ALA A 28 -17.15 -14.25 -26.35
C ALA A 28 -18.32 -13.26 -26.34
N SER A 29 -19.37 -13.57 -27.09
CA SER A 29 -20.55 -12.71 -27.26
C SER A 29 -21.10 -12.22 -25.92
N LEU A 30 -21.23 -10.90 -25.78
CA LEU A 30 -22.14 -10.32 -24.80
C LEU A 30 -23.56 -10.55 -25.33
N SER A 31 -24.13 -11.72 -25.02
CA SER A 31 -25.50 -12.06 -25.40
C SER A 31 -26.48 -11.13 -24.69
N ASP A 32 -27.39 -10.51 -25.43
CA ASP A 32 -28.49 -9.73 -24.89
C ASP A 32 -29.38 -10.60 -23.99
N TYR A 33 -29.13 -10.53 -22.67
CA TYR A 33 -30.07 -11.03 -21.68
C TYR A 33 -30.94 -9.86 -21.19
N GLU A 34 -32.14 -9.77 -21.76
CA GLU A 34 -33.22 -8.97 -21.17
C GLU A 34 -33.54 -9.50 -19.77
N CYS A 35 -32.90 -8.92 -18.76
CA CYS A 35 -33.33 -9.09 -17.38
C CYS A 35 -34.63 -8.31 -17.19
N SER A 36 -35.75 -8.99 -17.44
CA SER A 36 -37.13 -8.51 -17.23
C SER A 36 -37.21 -7.61 -16.01
N ARG A 37 -37.54 -6.32 -16.22
CA ARG A 37 -37.70 -5.33 -15.16
C ARG A 37 -38.93 -5.67 -14.31
N GLN A 38 -38.78 -6.58 -13.36
CA GLN A 38 -39.82 -6.85 -12.37
C GLN A 38 -39.99 -5.61 -11.49
N SER A 39 -41.13 -4.96 -11.70
CA SER A 39 -41.56 -3.77 -10.98
C SER A 39 -41.73 -4.10 -9.50
N PHE A 40 -40.89 -3.55 -8.64
CA PHE A 40 -41.17 -3.49 -7.20
C PHE A 40 -42.18 -2.37 -6.94
N THR A 41 -43.47 -2.66 -7.12
CA THR A 41 -44.55 -1.84 -6.59
C THR A 41 -44.60 -2.00 -5.07
N SER A 42 -43.80 -1.22 -4.36
CA SER A 42 -43.92 -1.08 -2.91
C SER A 42 -45.03 -0.08 -2.58
N ASP A 43 -46.18 -0.61 -2.16
CA ASP A 43 -47.33 0.19 -1.70
C ASP A 43 -46.95 1.12 -0.54
N SER A 44 -46.77 2.40 -0.84
CA SER A 44 -46.56 3.45 0.16
C SER A 44 -47.89 3.83 0.81
N SER A 45 -48.35 3.00 1.76
CA SER A 45 -49.49 3.36 2.62
C SER A 45 -49.08 4.44 3.62
N SER A 46 -49.66 5.63 3.45
CA SER A 46 -49.43 6.78 4.31
C SER A 46 -50.01 6.59 5.71
N LYS A 47 -49.18 6.74 6.75
CA LYS A 47 -49.64 7.14 8.10
C LYS A 47 -48.53 7.88 8.86
N SER A 48 -48.76 9.16 9.05
CA SER A 48 -47.91 10.07 9.82
C SER A 48 -48.13 9.91 11.33
N SER A 49 -47.05 9.66 12.08
CA SER A 49 -47.05 9.86 13.53
C SER A 49 -45.62 10.14 14.02
N SER A 50 -45.23 11.41 13.98
CA SER A 50 -44.17 11.97 14.83
C SER A 50 -44.80 12.40 16.17
N PRO A 51 -44.02 12.50 17.26
CA PRO A 51 -43.04 13.57 17.39
C PRO A 51 -41.60 13.04 17.46
N ALA A 52 -40.80 13.35 16.45
CA ALA A 52 -39.34 13.28 16.59
C ALA A 52 -38.88 14.52 17.37
N SER A 53 -38.01 14.32 18.37
CA SER A 53 -37.38 15.42 19.12
C SER A 53 -36.51 16.26 18.20
N THR A 54 -37.01 17.42 17.76
CA THR A 54 -36.30 18.33 16.85
C THR A 54 -35.21 19.11 17.57
N SER A 55 -34.05 18.50 17.72
CA SER A 55 -32.80 19.26 17.82
C SER A 55 -32.60 20.06 16.52
N PRO A 56 -32.14 21.34 16.57
CA PRO A 56 -31.84 22.09 15.36
C PRO A 56 -30.84 21.34 14.45
N PRO A 57 -30.97 21.43 13.12
CA PRO A 57 -29.99 20.85 12.23
C PRO A 57 -28.62 21.48 12.50
N ARG A 58 -27.63 20.65 12.88
CA ARG A 58 -26.25 21.11 13.01
C ARG A 58 -25.73 21.50 11.63
N ILE A 59 -25.48 22.79 11.44
CA ILE A 59 -24.64 23.27 10.33
C ILE A 59 -23.27 22.64 10.54
N VAL A 60 -22.89 21.73 9.64
CA VAL A 60 -21.56 21.11 9.66
C VAL A 60 -20.60 22.11 9.02
N THR A 61 -19.67 22.62 9.81
CA THR A 61 -18.70 23.62 9.38
C THR A 61 -17.72 23.04 8.36
N PHE A 62 -17.13 23.91 7.52
CA PHE A 62 -16.06 23.49 6.61
C PHE A 62 -14.89 22.83 7.37
N ASP A 63 -14.58 23.31 8.58
CA ASP A 63 -13.55 22.73 9.44
C ASP A 63 -13.90 21.32 9.92
N GLU A 64 -15.17 21.03 10.23
CA GLU A 64 -15.65 19.69 10.57
C GLU A 64 -15.64 18.74 9.36
N VAL A 65 -16.01 19.21 8.16
CA VAL A 65 -15.87 18.42 6.92
C VAL A 65 -14.40 18.12 6.64
N MET A 66 -13.52 19.10 6.78
CA MET A 66 -12.08 18.94 6.62
C MET A 66 -11.43 18.12 7.74
N ALA A 67 -12.00 18.10 8.95
CA ALA A 67 -11.60 17.19 10.02
C ALA A 67 -12.05 15.75 9.72
N ALA A 68 -13.28 15.54 9.28
CA ALA A 68 -13.76 14.22 8.86
C ALA A 68 -12.99 13.67 7.65
N ALA A 69 -12.66 14.52 6.67
CA ALA A 69 -11.82 14.15 5.54
C ALA A 69 -10.37 13.83 5.95
N ARG A 70 -9.83 14.54 6.95
CA ARG A 70 -8.54 14.18 7.59
C ARG A 70 -8.64 12.83 8.29
N ASN A 71 -9.68 12.59 9.09
CA ASN A 71 -9.90 11.32 9.80
C ASN A 71 -10.18 10.12 8.86
N LEU A 72 -10.65 10.37 7.63
CA LEU A 72 -10.78 9.34 6.58
C LEU A 72 -9.48 9.14 5.78
N ALA A 73 -8.60 10.14 5.74
CA ALA A 73 -7.24 10.03 5.24
C ALA A 73 -6.27 9.47 6.29
N ASP A 74 -6.61 9.58 7.59
CA ASP A 74 -6.02 8.83 8.69
C ASP A 74 -6.39 7.37 8.48
N MET A 75 -5.41 6.69 7.91
CA MET A 75 -5.58 5.55 7.04
C MET A 75 -5.91 4.25 7.78
N THR A 76 -6.35 4.34 9.04
CA THR A 76 -6.37 3.27 10.05
C THR A 76 -7.05 2.00 9.57
N LEU A 77 -8.21 2.11 8.93
CA LEU A 77 -9.07 0.95 8.60
C LEU A 77 -8.63 0.20 7.33
N ALA A 78 -8.06 0.90 6.34
CA ALA A 78 -7.49 0.25 5.16
C ALA A 78 -5.99 -0.06 5.34
N HIS A 79 -5.30 0.61 6.26
CA HIS A 79 -4.08 0.13 6.88
C HIS A 79 -4.37 -1.22 7.57
N GLU A 80 -5.44 -1.34 8.39
CA GLU A 80 -5.90 -2.60 9.02
C GLU A 80 -6.15 -3.74 8.03
N ILE A 81 -6.87 -3.49 6.94
CA ILE A 81 -7.17 -4.52 5.92
C ILE A 81 -5.89 -4.98 5.19
N ALA A 82 -4.88 -4.12 5.03
CA ALA A 82 -3.57 -4.49 4.52
C ALA A 82 -2.58 -4.96 5.61
N VAL A 83 -2.96 -4.96 6.90
CA VAL A 83 -1.97 -4.83 7.99
C VAL A 83 -1.22 -6.11 8.34
N ASN A 84 -1.82 -7.27 8.10
CA ASN A 84 -1.20 -8.54 8.47
C ASN A 84 0.15 -8.78 7.76
N GLU A 85 0.30 -8.23 6.55
CA GLU A 85 1.58 -8.20 5.82
C GLU A 85 2.35 -6.89 6.09
N ASN A 86 1.64 -5.75 6.16
CA ASN A 86 2.27 -4.44 6.38
C ASN A 86 3.02 -4.33 7.73
N PHE A 87 2.58 -5.02 8.78
CA PHE A 87 3.29 -5.03 10.07
C PHE A 87 4.63 -5.77 9.96
N GLN A 88 4.70 -6.87 9.19
CA GLN A 88 5.97 -7.59 8.97
C GLN A 88 6.95 -6.73 8.19
N LEU A 89 6.49 -6.11 7.10
CA LEU A 89 7.32 -5.22 6.28
C LEU A 89 7.81 -3.99 7.06
N LYS A 90 6.96 -3.43 7.93
CA LYS A 90 7.33 -2.34 8.85
C LYS A 90 8.49 -2.75 9.76
N LEU A 91 8.43 -3.95 10.35
CA LEU A 91 9.54 -4.48 11.16
C LEU A 91 10.79 -4.74 10.32
N ILE A 92 10.67 -5.37 9.15
CA ILE A 92 11.80 -5.62 8.22
C ILE A 92 12.50 -4.30 7.83
N ALA A 93 11.74 -3.24 7.56
CA ALA A 93 12.29 -1.92 7.26
C ALA A 93 12.98 -1.28 8.47
N CYS A 94 12.44 -1.43 9.69
CA CYS A 94 13.09 -0.96 10.93
C CYS A 94 14.44 -1.69 11.14
N LEU A 95 14.44 -3.01 11.07
CA LEU A 95 15.63 -3.87 11.24
C LEU A 95 16.72 -3.54 10.21
N SER A 96 16.32 -3.35 8.95
CA SER A 96 17.24 -2.98 7.87
C SER A 96 17.81 -1.57 8.05
N LEU A 97 17.00 -0.61 8.50
CA LEU A 97 17.45 0.76 8.78
C LEU A 97 18.42 0.81 9.96
N ILE A 98 18.16 0.07 11.04
CA ILE A 98 19.09 -0.06 12.17
C ILE A 98 20.40 -0.72 11.73
N THR A 99 20.32 -1.81 10.95
CA THR A 99 21.50 -2.51 10.41
C THR A 99 22.37 -1.54 9.61
N ASN A 100 21.80 -0.81 8.65
CA ASN A 100 22.55 0.18 7.88
C ASN A 100 23.01 1.39 8.72
N SER A 101 22.34 1.71 9.83
CA SER A 101 22.79 2.78 10.73
C SER A 101 23.99 2.38 11.61
N ILE A 102 24.14 1.10 11.96
CA ILE A 102 25.20 0.61 12.85
C ILE A 102 26.38 0.04 12.04
N VAL A 103 26.10 -0.77 11.02
CA VAL A 103 27.09 -1.48 10.22
C VAL A 103 27.04 -1.07 8.73
N GLY A 104 26.49 0.10 8.41
CA GLY A 104 26.35 0.61 7.03
C GLY A 104 27.64 0.58 6.21
N ALA A 105 28.77 0.99 6.81
CA ALA A 105 30.08 0.95 6.15
C ALA A 105 30.59 -0.48 5.84
N VAL A 106 30.02 -1.49 6.50
CA VAL A 106 30.28 -2.92 6.23
C VAL A 106 29.29 -3.46 5.19
N THR A 107 28.03 -3.02 5.20
CA THR A 107 26.98 -3.47 4.27
C THR A 107 26.97 -2.71 2.94
N GLU A 108 27.74 -1.63 2.81
CA GLU A 108 27.84 -0.84 1.58
C GLU A 108 28.32 -1.68 0.39
N GLY A 109 27.57 -1.61 -0.71
CA GLY A 109 27.82 -2.43 -1.91
C GLY A 109 27.48 -3.91 -1.77
N LEU A 110 26.78 -4.36 -0.71
CA LEU A 110 26.43 -5.77 -0.47
C LEU A 110 24.92 -6.06 -0.63
N PRO A 111 24.34 -5.99 -1.85
CA PRO A 111 22.92 -6.27 -2.06
C PRO A 111 22.54 -7.69 -1.65
N ASP A 112 23.44 -8.67 -1.84
CA ASP A 112 23.19 -10.07 -1.45
C ASP A 112 23.10 -10.26 0.07
N LEU A 113 23.89 -9.52 0.85
CA LEU A 113 23.80 -9.52 2.31
C LEU A 113 22.47 -8.89 2.76
N ALA A 114 22.11 -7.73 2.21
CA ALA A 114 20.82 -7.09 2.50
C ALA A 114 19.64 -8.04 2.18
N ASN A 115 19.68 -8.73 1.04
CA ASN A 115 18.68 -9.74 0.64
C ASN A 115 18.69 -10.99 1.55
N ARG A 116 19.86 -11.42 2.07
CA ARG A 116 19.95 -12.49 3.07
C ARG A 116 19.31 -12.07 4.39
N LEU A 117 19.65 -10.91 4.93
CA LEU A 117 19.11 -10.38 6.19
C LEU A 117 17.60 -10.13 6.12
N LYS A 118 17.11 -9.62 4.98
CA LYS A 118 15.68 -9.47 4.68
C LYS A 118 14.94 -10.81 4.74
N ARG A 119 15.48 -11.86 4.09
CA ARG A 119 14.87 -13.21 4.11
C ARG A 119 14.89 -13.85 5.49
N VAL A 120 16.00 -13.75 6.22
CA VAL A 120 16.10 -14.20 7.63
C VAL A 120 15.02 -13.54 8.49
N SER A 121 14.89 -12.21 8.37
CA SER A 121 13.88 -11.45 9.10
C SER A 121 12.47 -11.90 8.72
N ALA A 122 12.16 -12.05 7.42
CA ALA A 122 10.84 -12.47 6.95
C ALA A 122 10.45 -13.86 7.47
N VAL A 123 11.36 -14.85 7.45
CA VAL A 123 11.09 -16.21 7.95
C VAL A 123 10.86 -16.22 9.46
N LEU A 124 11.65 -15.46 10.23
CA LEU A 124 11.48 -15.39 11.70
C LEU A 124 10.25 -14.59 12.12
N LEU A 125 9.80 -13.65 11.28
CA LEU A 125 8.59 -12.85 11.47
C LEU A 125 7.31 -13.56 10.98
N GLU A 126 7.43 -14.75 10.37
CA GLU A 126 6.30 -15.51 9.85
C GLU A 126 5.31 -15.89 10.96
N GLY A 127 4.01 -15.64 10.72
CA GLY A 127 2.96 -15.99 11.67
C GLY A 127 2.81 -15.04 12.86
N MET A 128 3.36 -13.82 12.82
CA MET A 128 3.16 -12.80 13.87
C MET A 128 1.71 -12.38 14.12
N ASN A 129 0.82 -12.71 13.19
CA ASN A 129 -0.62 -12.52 13.32
C ASN A 129 -1.29 -13.52 14.30
N LYS A 130 -0.53 -14.45 14.88
CA LYS A 130 -0.99 -15.40 15.90
C LYS A 130 -0.79 -14.79 17.29
N GLY A 131 -1.82 -14.82 18.14
CA GLY A 131 -1.77 -14.27 19.50
C GLY A 131 -0.78 -14.94 20.47
N THR A 132 -0.06 -15.98 20.05
CA THR A 132 1.02 -16.63 20.81
C THR A 132 2.42 -16.18 20.38
N PHE A 133 2.53 -15.19 19.50
CA PHE A 133 3.82 -14.78 18.92
C PHE A 133 4.65 -13.93 19.88
N ASN A 134 5.85 -14.40 20.22
CA ASN A 134 6.79 -13.70 21.09
C ASN A 134 7.70 -12.77 20.27
N LEU A 135 7.24 -11.53 20.03
CA LEU A 135 7.98 -10.55 19.24
C LEU A 135 9.38 -10.27 19.82
N LYS A 136 9.53 -10.20 21.15
CA LYS A 136 10.82 -9.97 21.82
C LYS A 136 11.87 -11.02 21.49
N GLU A 137 11.49 -12.29 21.61
CA GLU A 137 12.37 -13.44 21.35
C GLU A 137 12.74 -13.54 19.87
N VAL A 138 11.79 -13.23 18.98
CA VAL A 138 12.03 -13.16 17.54
C VAL A 138 12.98 -12.02 17.19
N LEU A 139 12.78 -10.80 17.71
CA LEU A 139 13.68 -9.65 17.47
C LEU A 139 15.10 -9.94 17.97
N ASN A 140 15.24 -10.60 19.13
CA ASN A 140 16.54 -11.03 19.65
C ASN A 140 17.21 -12.06 18.71
N SER A 141 16.44 -13.07 18.27
CA SER A 141 16.90 -14.10 17.33
C SER A 141 17.35 -13.52 15.99
N ILE A 142 16.60 -12.55 15.45
CA ILE A 142 16.96 -11.81 14.23
C ILE A 142 18.26 -11.01 14.46
N GLY A 143 18.46 -10.42 15.64
CA GLY A 143 19.68 -9.72 16.00
C GLY A 143 20.91 -10.64 16.02
N VAL A 144 20.80 -11.80 16.67
CA VAL A 144 21.86 -12.83 16.68
C VAL A 144 22.19 -13.31 15.27
N GLN A 145 21.18 -13.62 14.45
CA GLN A 145 21.41 -14.06 13.07
C GLN A 145 21.98 -12.96 12.18
N THR A 146 21.61 -11.70 12.41
CA THR A 146 22.18 -10.53 11.70
C THR A 146 23.66 -10.38 12.02
N CYS A 147 24.05 -10.44 13.29
CA CYS A 147 25.45 -10.44 13.69
C CYS A 147 26.23 -11.62 13.09
N ALA A 148 25.65 -12.83 13.05
CA ALA A 148 26.28 -14.01 12.46
C ALA A 148 26.50 -13.87 10.95
N GLU A 149 25.49 -13.41 10.20
CA GLU A 149 25.58 -13.21 8.75
C GLU A 149 26.55 -12.08 8.37
N VAL A 150 26.53 -10.94 9.09
CA VAL A 150 27.51 -9.86 8.87
C VAL A 150 28.93 -10.34 9.18
N ASN A 151 29.15 -11.04 10.30
CA ASN A 151 30.46 -11.60 10.66
C ASN A 151 30.95 -12.63 9.63
N LYS A 152 30.05 -13.47 9.10
CA LYS A 152 30.37 -14.40 8.02
C LYS A 152 30.84 -13.65 6.76
N THR A 153 30.10 -12.63 6.32
CA THR A 153 30.47 -11.85 5.14
C THR A 153 31.76 -11.04 5.33
N LEU A 154 32.05 -10.58 6.56
CA LEU A 154 33.34 -9.98 6.93
C LEU A 154 34.50 -10.98 6.79
N MET A 155 34.35 -12.20 7.33
CA MET A 155 35.37 -13.26 7.22
C MET A 155 35.60 -13.69 5.77
N GLU A 156 34.54 -13.83 4.97
CA GLU A 156 34.63 -14.14 3.53
C GLU A 156 35.40 -13.05 2.74
N ARG A 157 35.50 -11.83 3.28
CA ARG A 157 36.27 -10.70 2.73
C ARG A 157 37.64 -10.48 3.38
N GLY A 158 38.05 -11.34 4.33
CA GLY A 158 39.29 -11.19 5.09
C GLY A 158 39.29 -9.99 6.06
N LEU A 159 38.11 -9.45 6.39
CA LEU A 159 37.94 -8.34 7.32
C LEU A 159 37.72 -8.85 8.76
N PRO A 160 38.11 -8.09 9.79
CA PRO A 160 37.83 -8.45 11.17
C PRO A 160 36.32 -8.49 11.44
N THR A 161 35.89 -9.42 12.28
CA THR A 161 34.50 -9.53 12.74
C THR A 161 34.10 -8.31 13.58
N LEU A 162 32.79 -8.04 13.66
CA LEU A 162 32.22 -7.03 14.56
C LEU A 162 32.65 -7.29 16.00
N ASN A 163 33.07 -6.25 16.72
CA ASN A 163 33.39 -6.35 18.14
C ASN A 163 32.11 -6.58 18.98
N THR A 164 32.29 -7.01 20.23
CA THR A 164 31.17 -7.35 21.14
C THR A 164 30.26 -6.15 21.42
N GLU A 165 30.81 -4.93 21.46
CA GLU A 165 30.06 -3.69 21.71
C GLU A 165 29.08 -3.37 20.57
N VAL A 166 29.54 -3.44 19.32
CA VAL A 166 28.72 -3.23 18.12
C VAL A 166 27.63 -4.30 18.02
N GLN A 167 27.94 -5.56 18.33
CA GLN A 167 26.95 -6.64 18.35
C GLN A 167 25.90 -6.41 19.46
N ALA A 168 26.33 -6.05 20.68
CA ALA A 168 25.42 -5.76 21.78
C ALA A 168 24.51 -4.54 21.50
N ASN A 169 25.06 -3.49 20.87
CA ASN A 169 24.29 -2.33 20.43
C ASN A 169 23.22 -2.73 19.39
N LEU A 170 23.57 -3.55 18.38
CA LEU A 170 22.63 -4.03 17.38
C LEU A 170 21.48 -4.85 18.00
N LEU A 171 21.79 -5.78 18.91
CA LEU A 171 20.77 -6.54 19.64
C LEU A 171 19.86 -5.65 20.51
N GLY A 172 20.44 -4.64 21.18
CA GLY A 172 19.68 -3.67 21.98
C GLY A 172 18.73 -2.82 21.13
N GLN A 173 19.23 -2.29 20.01
CA GLN A 173 18.42 -1.51 19.06
C GLN A 173 17.31 -2.35 18.44
N PHE A 174 17.57 -3.61 18.07
CA PHE A 174 16.52 -4.51 17.56
C PHE A 174 15.45 -4.80 18.62
N SER A 175 15.86 -5.07 19.87
CA SER A 175 14.94 -5.30 20.98
C SER A 175 14.04 -4.09 21.24
N SER A 176 14.57 -2.87 21.07
CA SER A 176 13.82 -1.63 21.28
C SER A 176 12.65 -1.40 20.30
N ILE A 177 12.56 -2.16 19.19
CA ILE A 177 11.47 -2.03 18.19
C ILE A 177 10.13 -2.51 18.76
N GLU A 178 10.15 -3.38 19.78
CA GLU A 178 8.97 -3.86 20.50
C GLU A 178 8.15 -2.70 21.10
N GLU A 179 8.85 -1.70 21.65
CA GLU A 179 8.27 -0.51 22.29
C GLU A 179 7.37 0.29 21.34
N GLU A 180 6.19 0.71 21.79
CA GLU A 180 5.21 1.42 20.96
C GLU A 180 5.71 2.81 20.54
N ASP A 181 6.36 3.53 21.46
CA ASP A 181 6.94 4.87 21.23
C ASP A 181 8.31 4.84 20.54
N ASN A 182 8.72 3.71 19.95
CA ASN A 182 10.02 3.62 19.29
C ASN A 182 10.14 4.64 18.12
N PRO A 183 11.16 5.51 18.11
CA PRO A 183 11.27 6.59 17.12
C PRO A 183 11.53 6.08 15.70
N ILE A 184 12.20 4.93 15.55
CA ILE A 184 12.47 4.30 14.25
C ILE A 184 11.17 3.69 13.70
N ARG A 185 10.39 3.01 14.56
CA ARG A 185 9.06 2.48 14.22
C ARG A 185 8.10 3.60 13.80
N SER A 186 8.05 4.70 14.55
CA SER A 186 7.26 5.90 14.20
C SER A 186 7.73 6.55 12.88
N LEU A 187 9.03 6.61 12.62
CA LEU A 187 9.61 7.15 11.39
C LEU A 187 9.26 6.30 10.17
N ILE A 188 9.40 4.98 10.26
CA ILE A 188 9.05 4.04 9.19
C ILE A 188 7.53 4.09 8.93
N ASP A 189 6.71 4.12 9.98
CA ASP A 189 5.26 4.25 9.86
C ASP A 189 4.85 5.52 9.09
N LYS A 190 5.36 6.70 9.49
CA LYS A 190 5.13 7.97 8.80
C LYS A 190 5.60 7.95 7.34
N ARG A 191 6.71 7.27 7.03
CA ARG A 191 7.21 7.13 5.64
C ARG A 191 6.31 6.22 4.80
N ILE A 192 5.81 5.12 5.35
CA ILE A 192 4.85 4.23 4.68
C ILE A 192 3.53 4.97 4.45
N GLN A 193 2.99 5.66 5.46
CA GLN A 193 1.78 6.48 5.31
C GLN A 193 1.92 7.56 4.23
N LEU A 194 3.06 8.27 4.21
CA LEU A 194 3.35 9.27 3.18
C LEU A 194 3.39 8.65 1.78
N TYR A 195 4.03 7.48 1.63
CA TYR A 195 4.06 6.76 0.36
C TYR A 195 2.66 6.34 -0.10
N MET A 196 1.86 5.73 0.79
CA MET A 196 0.47 5.35 0.49
C MET A 196 -0.39 6.56 0.11
N LYS A 197 -0.27 7.68 0.83
CA LYS A 197 -0.96 8.93 0.52
C LYS A 197 -0.59 9.46 -0.86
N ASN A 198 0.70 9.49 -1.19
CA ASN A 198 1.17 9.94 -2.51
C ASN A 198 0.63 9.04 -3.63
N LEU A 199 0.51 7.74 -3.40
CA LEU A 199 -0.03 6.78 -4.36
C LEU A 199 -1.52 7.03 -4.67
N LEU A 200 -2.34 7.40 -3.68
CA LEU A 200 -3.75 7.76 -3.88
C LEU A 200 -3.95 9.04 -4.68
N CYS A 201 -2.98 9.96 -4.64
CA CYS A 201 -3.04 11.21 -5.40
C CYS A 201 -2.78 11.00 -6.91
N LEU A 202 -2.37 9.80 -7.33
CA LEU A 202 -2.05 9.51 -8.72
C LEU A 202 -3.29 9.03 -9.50
N PRO A 203 -3.51 9.53 -10.74
CA PRO A 203 -4.69 9.18 -11.53
C PRO A 203 -4.69 7.71 -12.00
N SER A 204 -3.53 7.07 -12.07
CA SER A 204 -3.41 5.63 -12.31
C SER A 204 -2.14 5.07 -11.65
N PRO A 205 -2.22 4.50 -10.44
CA PRO A 205 -1.08 3.92 -9.71
C PRO A 205 -0.27 2.93 -10.57
N GLN A 206 -0.95 2.11 -11.36
CA GLN A 206 -0.35 1.05 -12.19
C GLN A 206 0.56 1.55 -13.35
N LYS A 207 0.63 2.86 -13.62
CA LYS A 207 1.45 3.43 -14.72
C LYS A 207 2.60 4.32 -14.25
N CYS A 208 2.61 4.74 -12.98
CA CYS A 208 3.64 5.59 -12.41
C CYS A 208 3.64 5.37 -10.89
N MET A 209 4.71 4.80 -10.35
CA MET A 209 4.86 4.68 -8.89
C MET A 209 5.52 5.96 -8.35
N PRO A 210 5.11 6.45 -7.16
CA PRO A 210 5.80 7.55 -6.50
C PRO A 210 7.20 7.10 -6.01
N PRO A 211 8.17 8.02 -5.87
CA PRO A 211 9.48 7.67 -5.36
C PRO A 211 9.39 7.13 -3.93
N VAL A 212 10.08 6.03 -3.66
CA VAL A 212 10.11 5.39 -2.33
C VAL A 212 10.99 6.21 -1.38
N PRO A 213 10.48 6.59 -0.18
CA PRO A 213 11.28 7.29 0.83
C PRO A 213 12.53 6.50 1.27
N GLY A 214 13.61 7.23 1.57
CA GLY A 214 14.84 6.64 2.10
C GLY A 214 14.58 5.74 3.32
N GLY A 215 15.30 4.62 3.38
CA GLY A 215 15.10 3.57 4.40
C GLY A 215 13.98 2.57 4.10
N LEU A 216 13.12 2.82 3.11
CA LEU A 216 12.12 1.84 2.64
C LEU A 216 12.55 1.06 1.39
N ALA A 217 13.65 1.41 0.74
CA ALA A 217 14.14 0.76 -0.49
C ALA A 217 14.27 -0.77 -0.38
N VAL A 218 14.64 -1.28 0.80
CA VAL A 218 14.75 -2.72 1.09
C VAL A 218 13.42 -3.47 1.00
N ILE A 219 12.28 -2.79 1.20
CA ILE A 219 10.92 -3.34 1.05
C ILE A 219 10.17 -2.73 -0.15
N GLN A 220 10.88 -2.09 -1.10
CA GLN A 220 10.25 -1.34 -2.19
C GLN A 220 9.26 -2.20 -2.98
N GLN A 221 9.67 -3.40 -3.41
CA GLN A 221 8.84 -4.28 -4.23
C GLN A 221 7.55 -4.70 -3.51
N GLU A 222 7.64 -5.07 -2.23
CA GLU A 222 6.48 -5.46 -1.44
C GLU A 222 5.56 -4.26 -1.13
N LEU A 223 6.16 -3.10 -0.85
CA LEU A 223 5.43 -1.84 -0.62
C LEU A 223 4.71 -1.36 -1.89
N GLU A 224 5.30 -1.54 -3.07
CA GLU A 224 4.69 -1.26 -4.37
C GLU A 224 3.48 -2.16 -4.63
N VAL A 225 3.60 -3.48 -4.37
CA VAL A 225 2.51 -4.45 -4.52
C VAL A 225 1.35 -4.14 -3.56
N LEU A 226 1.62 -3.98 -2.27
CA LEU A 226 0.61 -3.63 -1.28
C LEU A 226 -0.02 -2.27 -1.57
N GLY A 227 0.78 -1.28 -1.99
CA GLY A 227 0.29 0.02 -2.40
C GLY A 227 -0.70 -0.08 -3.56
N CYS A 228 -0.37 -0.86 -4.61
CA CYS A 228 -1.27 -1.07 -5.74
C CYS A 228 -2.60 -1.71 -5.30
N GLN A 229 -2.56 -2.74 -4.45
CA GLN A 229 -3.77 -3.37 -3.91
C GLN A 229 -4.61 -2.37 -3.11
N TYR A 230 -3.97 -1.64 -2.20
CA TYR A 230 -4.60 -0.62 -1.37
C TYR A 230 -5.28 0.48 -2.23
N ALA A 231 -4.56 1.01 -3.22
CA ALA A 231 -5.09 2.05 -4.11
C ALA A 231 -6.25 1.53 -4.98
N ASN A 232 -6.22 0.26 -5.41
CA ASN A 232 -7.35 -0.37 -6.10
C ASN A 232 -8.60 -0.45 -5.21
N ILE A 233 -8.45 -0.86 -3.93
CA ILE A 233 -9.55 -0.92 -2.96
C ILE A 233 -10.17 0.47 -2.73
N VAL A 234 -9.34 1.50 -2.51
CA VAL A 234 -9.83 2.88 -2.32
C VAL A 234 -10.53 3.41 -3.57
N ASN A 235 -9.98 3.15 -4.76
CA ASN A 235 -10.60 3.56 -6.01
C ASN A 235 -11.94 2.85 -6.27
N LEU A 236 -12.07 1.56 -5.94
CA LEU A 236 -13.34 0.83 -6.02
C LEU A 236 -14.37 1.40 -5.04
N ASN A 237 -13.99 1.60 -3.77
CA ASN A 237 -14.86 2.23 -2.77
C ASN A 237 -15.30 3.64 -3.19
N LYS A 238 -14.40 4.43 -3.79
CA LYS A 238 -14.72 5.75 -4.36
C LYS A 238 -15.68 5.67 -5.54
N GLN A 239 -15.60 4.64 -6.40
CA GLN A 239 -16.54 4.46 -7.51
C GLN A 239 -17.93 4.05 -7.00
N VAL A 240 -18.01 3.09 -6.09
CA VAL A 240 -19.28 2.56 -5.55
C VAL A 240 -19.97 3.58 -4.64
N TYR A 241 -19.26 4.12 -3.66
CA TYR A 241 -19.84 4.98 -2.62
C TYR A 241 -19.69 6.49 -2.88
N GLY A 242 -18.85 6.89 -3.83
CA GLY A 242 -18.62 8.30 -4.20
C GLY A 242 -19.90 9.09 -4.49
N PRO A 243 -20.88 8.58 -5.26
CA PRO A 243 -22.15 9.26 -5.48
C PRO A 243 -22.96 9.50 -4.20
N PHE A 244 -22.89 8.57 -3.24
CA PHE A 244 -23.57 8.68 -1.94
C PHE A 244 -22.89 9.73 -1.06
N TYR A 245 -21.56 9.68 -0.93
CA TYR A 245 -20.79 10.68 -0.20
C TYR A 245 -20.98 12.08 -0.80
N ALA A 246 -20.93 12.21 -2.13
CA ALA A 246 -21.17 13.47 -2.83
C ALA A 246 -22.60 14.00 -2.60
N ASN A 247 -23.60 13.13 -2.47
CA ASN A 247 -24.96 13.56 -2.15
C ASN A 247 -25.11 14.05 -0.70
N ILE A 248 -24.45 13.38 0.26
CA ILE A 248 -24.39 13.83 1.66
C ILE A 248 -23.68 15.20 1.73
N LEU A 249 -22.51 15.33 1.13
CA LEU A 249 -21.75 16.58 1.08
C LEU A 249 -22.53 17.71 0.40
N ARG A 250 -23.23 17.44 -0.72
CA ARG A 250 -24.08 18.43 -1.39
C ARG A 250 -25.20 18.93 -0.47
N LYS A 251 -25.83 18.04 0.30
CA LYS A 251 -26.84 18.44 1.30
C LYS A 251 -26.21 19.28 2.42
N LEU A 252 -25.06 18.88 2.96
CA LEU A 252 -24.42 19.64 4.04
C LEU A 252 -23.91 21.03 3.60
N LEU A 253 -23.44 21.16 2.35
CA LEU A 253 -22.84 22.40 1.83
C LEU A 253 -23.84 23.36 1.17
N PHE A 254 -24.99 22.86 0.69
CA PHE A 254 -25.95 23.64 -0.10
C PHE A 254 -27.43 23.49 0.33
N SER A 255 -27.71 22.91 1.50
CA SER A 255 -29.09 22.80 2.01
C SER A 255 -29.47 23.93 2.96
N GLU A 256 -29.65 25.13 2.41
CA GLU A 256 -30.65 26.09 2.91
C GLU A 256 -31.35 26.78 1.70
N GLU A 257 -32.46 27.47 1.95
CA GLU A 257 -33.24 28.32 1.02
C GLU A 257 -34.29 27.71 0.05
N ALA A 258 -34.45 26.39 -0.09
CA ALA A 258 -35.43 25.84 -1.06
C ALA A 258 -36.88 25.62 -0.54
N MET A 259 -37.15 25.75 0.76
CA MET A 259 -38.46 25.39 1.35
C MET A 259 -39.06 26.49 2.26
N GLY A 260 -38.82 27.77 1.92
CA GLY A 260 -39.33 28.92 2.68
C GLY A 260 -39.98 30.05 1.85
N LYS A 261 -40.07 29.92 0.52
CA LYS A 261 -40.55 31.00 -0.37
C LYS A 261 -41.63 30.60 -1.40
N ALA A 262 -42.18 29.38 -1.33
CA ALA A 262 -43.23 28.93 -2.24
C ALA A 262 -44.67 29.27 -1.77
N GLU A 263 -44.94 29.30 -0.47
CA GLU A 263 -46.31 29.47 0.05
C GLU A 263 -46.71 30.93 0.32
N ALA A 264 -45.76 31.87 0.30
CA ALA A 264 -46.03 33.29 0.58
C ALA A 264 -46.60 34.10 -0.61
N SER A 265 -46.70 33.50 -1.81
CA SER A 265 -47.19 34.17 -3.03
C SER A 265 -48.55 33.69 -3.53
N ALA A 266 -49.16 32.68 -2.89
CA ALA A 266 -50.44 32.08 -3.30
C ALA A 266 -51.68 32.66 -2.58
N SER A 267 -51.51 33.68 -1.71
CA SER A 267 -52.60 34.27 -0.92
C SER A 267 -52.65 35.79 -1.10
N ALA A 268 -52.76 36.24 -2.35
CA ALA A 268 -52.99 37.64 -2.72
C ALA A 268 -53.61 37.75 -4.13
N ASN A 269 -54.87 37.34 -4.28
CA ASN A 269 -55.85 37.79 -5.28
C ASN A 269 -57.24 37.26 -4.92
#